data_AF-A0A067BVT2-F1
#
_entry.id   AF-A0A067BVT2-F1
#
_cell.length_a   1.000
_cell.length_b   1.000
_cell.length_c   1.000
_cell.angle_alpha   90.00
_cell.angle_beta   90.00
_cell.angle_gamma   90.00
#
_symmetry.space_group_name_H-M   'P 1'
#
loop_
_entity.id
_entity.type
_entity.pdbx_description
1 polymer ?
#
loop_
_entity_poly.entity_id
_entity_poly.type
_entity_poly.pdbx_seq_one_letter_code
_entity_poly.pdbx_strand_id
1 'polypeptide(L)'
;MFRLWRLVWTAAAAAVAADYVIDRMPVCVTIAHCPILPCHDLVACSTTGHCQYTKHTKGTLCPSQGCSNGGFCDDDANDACDADGECVDGFFPSTYVCRWPLGDCDVPELCTGYSGTCPDDALAAFGAPCTGIANGAPCDGQDICDGNGACIDQLEPAGAMCNGDVEANPCIIPGTCCGTTRTCSAPRKARVGTPCTGESQGQVCDAPDTCDGDGRCVDRFEHGTICKIALDYSRAVFCNGRTGACPVSSFMEASDVETTGNEVAKASAETSSNVLVAHSSPSLLVVGVIGVVVGGIAVAAYMRQSNVTPGDYVALSL
;
A
#
# COMPACT_ATOMS: atom_id res chain seq x y z
N MET A 1 -39.13 -60.15 60.07
CA MET A 1 -38.30 -61.19 60.72
C MET A 1 -37.21 -61.62 59.76
N PHE A 2 -35.95 -61.40 60.17
CA PHE A 2 -34.70 -62.09 59.78
C PHE A 2 -34.64 -62.92 58.49
N ARG A 3 -33.65 -62.63 57.64
CA ARG A 3 -32.36 -63.37 57.66
C ARG A 3 -31.28 -62.73 56.77
N LEU A 4 -30.14 -62.50 57.39
CA LEU A 4 -28.81 -62.28 56.79
C LEU A 4 -28.25 -63.58 56.18
N TRP A 5 -27.47 -63.47 55.09
CA TRP A 5 -26.08 -63.98 54.94
C TRP A 5 -25.57 -63.69 53.51
N ARG A 6 -24.54 -62.83 53.35
CA ARG A 6 -23.08 -63.10 53.29
C ARG A 6 -22.60 -63.75 51.98
N LEU A 7 -21.83 -62.92 51.24
CA LEU A 7 -20.61 -63.20 50.45
C LEU A 7 -20.76 -64.26 49.35
N VAL A 8 -20.27 -64.03 48.14
CA VAL A 8 -18.87 -64.29 47.79
C VAL A 8 -18.55 -63.61 46.46
N TRP A 9 -17.32 -63.10 46.40
CA TRP A 9 -16.64 -62.56 45.24
C TRP A 9 -16.77 -63.47 44.02
N THR A 10 -17.19 -62.92 42.89
CA THR A 10 -16.85 -63.49 41.58
C THR A 10 -15.90 -62.52 40.91
N ALA A 11 -14.72 -63.04 40.62
CA ALA A 11 -13.64 -62.35 39.94
C ALA A 11 -14.17 -61.75 38.64
N ALA A 12 -14.00 -60.43 38.48
CA ALA A 12 -13.94 -59.84 37.17
C ALA A 12 -12.71 -60.43 36.48
N ALA A 13 -12.91 -61.49 35.70
CA ALA A 13 -11.95 -61.89 34.70
C ALA A 13 -11.84 -60.69 33.76
N ALA A 14 -10.77 -59.91 33.90
CA ALA A 14 -10.34 -59.00 32.87
C ALA A 14 -10.03 -59.89 31.66
N ALA A 15 -10.99 -59.97 30.73
CA ALA A 15 -10.73 -60.45 29.40
C ALA A 15 -9.65 -59.51 28.85
N VAL A 16 -8.40 -59.99 28.85
CA VAL A 16 -7.32 -59.36 28.11
C VAL A 16 -7.82 -59.36 26.67
N ALA A 17 -8.13 -58.16 26.16
CA ALA A 17 -8.48 -57.99 24.76
C ALA A 17 -7.30 -58.55 23.96
N ALA A 18 -7.48 -59.73 23.38
CA ALA A 18 -6.57 -60.29 22.40
C ALA A 18 -6.82 -59.51 21.11
N ASP A 19 -6.39 -58.24 21.12
CA ASP A 19 -6.52 -57.36 19.98
C ASP A 19 -5.41 -57.69 18.97
N TYR A 20 -5.88 -57.96 17.75
CA TYR A 20 -5.15 -58.02 16.49
C TYR A 20 -4.42 -59.33 16.15
N VAL A 21 -5.12 -60.16 15.37
CA VAL A 21 -4.51 -61.25 14.58
C VAL A 21 -3.80 -60.61 13.39
N ILE A 22 -2.49 -60.43 13.49
CA ILE A 22 -1.65 -60.28 12.30
C ILE A 22 -1.86 -61.58 11.50
N ASP A 23 -2.43 -61.49 10.28
CA ASP A 23 -2.93 -62.62 9.48
C ASP A 23 -1.88 -63.73 9.22
N ARG A 24 -0.60 -63.47 9.54
CA ARG A 24 0.44 -64.48 9.82
C ARG A 24 1.40 -63.99 10.90
N MET A 25 1.23 -64.44 12.14
CA MET A 25 2.21 -64.14 13.21
C MET A 25 3.57 -64.77 12.87
N PRO A 26 4.68 -63.99 12.87
CA PRO A 26 6.01 -64.51 12.61
C PRO A 26 6.34 -65.68 13.54
N VAL A 27 6.96 -66.73 12.99
CA VAL A 27 7.38 -67.90 13.76
C VAL A 27 8.66 -67.57 14.52
N CYS A 28 8.79 -68.03 15.77
CA CYS A 28 9.93 -67.78 16.63
C CYS A 28 10.27 -69.00 17.49
N VAL A 29 11.55 -69.07 17.91
CA VAL A 29 12.02 -70.01 18.94
C VAL A 29 12.36 -69.27 20.24
N THR A 30 12.76 -68.01 20.11
CA THR A 30 13.05 -67.06 21.19
C THR A 30 12.62 -65.67 20.73
N ILE A 31 12.51 -64.72 21.66
CA ILE A 31 12.11 -63.32 21.36
C ILE A 31 13.03 -62.64 20.33
N ALA A 32 14.30 -63.06 20.22
CA ALA A 32 15.25 -62.48 19.26
C ALA A 32 14.93 -62.80 17.79
N HIS A 33 14.05 -63.80 17.53
CA HIS A 33 13.61 -64.15 16.18
C HIS A 33 12.44 -63.30 15.71
N CYS A 34 11.83 -62.52 16.60
CA CYS A 34 10.68 -61.70 16.27
C CYS A 34 11.14 -60.38 15.64
N PRO A 35 10.56 -59.96 14.49
CA PRO A 35 10.89 -58.68 13.88
C PRO A 35 10.45 -57.53 14.80
N ILE A 36 11.18 -56.42 14.71
CA ILE A 36 10.78 -55.16 15.34
C ILE A 36 9.67 -54.55 14.47
N LEU A 37 8.57 -54.20 15.12
CA LEU A 37 7.45 -53.50 14.49
C LEU A 37 7.33 -52.13 15.18
N PRO A 38 7.45 -51.00 14.46
CA PRO A 38 7.49 -49.66 15.05
C PRO A 38 6.31 -49.32 15.96
N CYS A 39 5.13 -49.85 15.64
CA CYS A 39 3.88 -49.58 16.33
C CYS A 39 3.42 -50.68 17.28
N HIS A 40 4.33 -51.59 17.67
CA HIS A 40 4.01 -52.68 18.57
C HIS A 40 5.16 -52.99 19.53
N ASP A 41 4.81 -53.27 20.78
CA ASP A 41 5.74 -53.84 21.76
C ASP A 41 5.75 -55.37 21.64
N LEU A 42 6.95 -55.94 21.53
CA LEU A 42 7.13 -57.40 21.60
C LEU A 42 6.96 -57.88 23.03
N VAL A 43 5.97 -58.73 23.27
CA VAL A 43 5.68 -59.28 24.60
C VAL A 43 6.46 -60.58 24.83
N ALA A 44 6.33 -61.54 23.90
CA ALA A 44 6.92 -62.87 24.06
C ALA A 44 6.98 -63.66 22.73
N CYS A 45 7.73 -64.76 22.75
CA CYS A 45 7.53 -65.87 21.82
C CYS A 45 6.64 -66.91 22.50
N SER A 46 5.47 -67.17 21.92
CA SER A 46 4.47 -68.14 22.43
C SER A 46 5.05 -69.56 22.52
N THR A 47 4.48 -70.39 23.39
CA THR A 47 4.77 -71.84 23.44
C THR A 47 4.40 -72.58 22.15
N THR A 48 3.54 -71.98 21.31
CA THR A 48 3.22 -72.47 19.96
C THR A 48 4.23 -72.02 18.90
N GLY A 49 5.28 -71.28 19.29
CA GLY A 49 6.35 -70.82 18.40
C GLY A 49 6.00 -69.61 17.55
N HIS A 50 5.14 -68.70 18.04
CA HIS A 50 4.74 -67.48 17.33
C HIS A 50 4.96 -66.22 18.18
N CYS A 51 5.36 -65.14 17.53
CA CYS A 51 5.57 -63.85 18.19
C CYS A 51 4.24 -63.25 18.68
N GLN A 52 4.25 -62.72 19.90
CA GLN A 52 3.11 -62.04 20.51
C GLN A 52 3.45 -60.56 20.71
N TYR A 53 2.55 -59.70 20.26
CA TYR A 53 2.71 -58.26 20.27
C TYR A 53 1.56 -57.58 21.01
N THR A 54 1.83 -56.42 21.60
CA THR A 54 0.79 -55.46 22.02
C THR A 54 0.92 -54.20 21.19
N LYS A 55 -0.19 -53.77 20.63
CA LYS A 55 -0.27 -52.62 19.74
C LYS A 55 -0.18 -51.29 20.51
N HIS A 56 0.57 -50.34 19.98
CA HIS A 56 0.58 -48.97 20.50
C HIS A 56 -0.75 -48.26 20.22
N THR A 57 -1.07 -47.26 21.02
CA THR A 57 -2.26 -46.44 20.79
C THR A 57 -2.14 -45.64 19.50
N LYS A 58 -3.26 -45.42 18.80
CA LYS A 58 -3.30 -44.50 17.66
C LYS A 58 -2.74 -43.13 18.07
N GLY A 59 -1.82 -42.60 17.26
CA GLY A 59 -1.14 -41.33 17.51
C GLY A 59 0.17 -41.44 18.30
N THR A 60 0.58 -42.63 18.75
CA THR A 60 1.94 -42.83 19.26
C THR A 60 2.95 -42.55 18.15
N LEU A 61 3.94 -41.70 18.42
CA LEU A 61 4.96 -41.34 17.42
C LEU A 61 5.84 -42.54 17.06
N CYS A 62 6.13 -42.69 15.78
CA CYS A 62 7.04 -43.69 15.23
C CYS A 62 8.02 -43.03 14.22
N PRO A 63 8.91 -42.13 14.67
CA PRO A 63 9.63 -41.23 13.77
C PRO A 63 10.53 -41.94 12.75
N SER A 64 10.47 -41.51 11.49
CA SER A 64 11.23 -42.07 10.36
C SER A 64 11.01 -43.57 10.17
N GLN A 65 9.82 -44.07 10.50
CA GLN A 65 9.44 -45.47 10.31
C GLN A 65 8.26 -45.63 9.35
N GLY A 66 7.80 -44.53 8.76
CA GLY A 66 6.80 -44.51 7.70
C GLY A 66 7.31 -45.06 6.36
N CYS A 67 6.46 -45.00 5.35
CA CYS A 67 6.77 -45.39 3.99
C CYS A 67 7.42 -44.27 3.16
N SER A 68 7.12 -43.02 3.48
CA SER A 68 7.88 -41.85 3.07
C SER A 68 8.92 -41.57 4.16
N ASN A 69 10.19 -41.33 3.78
CA ASN A 69 11.17 -40.83 4.74
C ASN A 69 12.13 -39.85 4.06
N GLY A 70 12.45 -38.73 4.73
CA GLY A 70 13.51 -37.79 4.33
C GLY A 70 13.20 -36.94 3.09
N GLY A 71 11.95 -36.92 2.63
CA GLY A 71 11.49 -35.96 1.64
C GLY A 71 11.40 -34.54 2.20
N PHE A 72 11.48 -33.50 1.35
CA PHE A 72 11.40 -32.10 1.80
C PHE A 72 10.08 -31.74 2.50
N CYS A 73 9.01 -32.45 2.17
CA CYS A 73 7.68 -32.28 2.76
C CYS A 73 7.32 -33.35 3.77
N ASP A 74 8.28 -34.22 4.07
CA ASP A 74 8.14 -35.30 5.02
C ASP A 74 8.46 -34.78 6.40
N ASP A 75 7.50 -34.93 7.31
CA ASP A 75 7.68 -34.56 8.70
C ASP A 75 7.95 -35.83 9.49
N ASP A 76 9.13 -36.42 9.25
CA ASP A 76 9.56 -37.71 9.83
C ASP A 76 9.39 -37.74 11.37
N ALA A 77 9.47 -36.59 12.04
CA ALA A 77 9.31 -36.48 13.49
C ALA A 77 7.86 -36.75 13.96
N ASN A 78 6.90 -36.59 13.05
CA ASN A 78 5.46 -36.66 13.29
C ASN A 78 4.79 -37.87 12.62
N ASP A 79 5.56 -38.83 12.12
CA ASP A 79 5.06 -40.18 11.82
C ASP A 79 4.37 -40.77 13.05
N ALA A 80 3.23 -41.42 12.84
CA ALA A 80 2.42 -41.90 13.95
C ALA A 80 1.72 -43.23 13.65
N CYS A 81 1.49 -44.01 14.71
CA CYS A 81 0.75 -45.26 14.63
C CYS A 81 -0.72 -45.02 14.32
N ASP A 82 -1.28 -45.77 13.38
CA ASP A 82 -2.69 -45.72 13.05
C ASP A 82 -3.55 -46.68 13.91
N ALA A 83 -4.83 -46.84 13.52
CA ALA A 83 -5.75 -47.73 14.21
C ALA A 83 -5.52 -49.20 13.89
N ASP A 84 -4.69 -49.54 12.90
CA ASP A 84 -4.34 -50.89 12.43
C ASP A 84 -2.94 -51.33 12.92
N GLY A 85 -2.16 -50.39 13.46
CA GLY A 85 -0.86 -50.65 14.06
C GLY A 85 0.26 -50.53 13.03
N GLU A 86 -0.02 -49.84 11.93
CA GLU A 86 0.95 -49.43 10.94
C GLU A 86 1.46 -48.04 11.31
N CYS A 87 2.75 -47.78 11.05
CA CYS A 87 3.30 -46.44 11.15
C CYS A 87 2.95 -45.70 9.86
N VAL A 88 2.19 -44.61 9.98
CA VAL A 88 1.79 -43.78 8.85
C VAL A 88 2.55 -42.46 8.86
N ASP A 89 2.83 -41.96 7.65
CA ASP A 89 3.68 -40.78 7.44
C ASP A 89 3.03 -39.51 8.00
N GLY A 90 3.85 -38.68 8.66
CA GLY A 90 3.55 -37.29 8.96
C GLY A 90 4.00 -36.38 7.82
N PHE A 91 3.17 -35.44 7.37
CA PHE A 91 3.54 -34.47 6.33
C PHE A 91 3.44 -33.03 6.82
N PHE A 92 4.36 -32.19 6.35
CA PHE A 92 4.26 -30.76 6.57
C PHE A 92 2.99 -30.19 5.91
N PRO A 93 2.34 -29.17 6.53
CA PRO A 93 1.08 -28.63 6.05
C PRO A 93 1.24 -27.92 4.70
N SER A 94 0.11 -27.66 4.02
CA SER A 94 0.10 -27.03 2.70
C SER A 94 0.53 -25.56 2.65
N THR A 95 1.04 -25.04 3.78
CA THR A 95 1.62 -23.71 3.92
C THR A 95 3.13 -23.76 4.11
N TYR A 96 3.71 -24.96 4.20
CA TYR A 96 5.15 -25.14 4.37
C TYR A 96 5.86 -24.98 3.04
N VAL A 97 6.80 -24.04 2.97
CA VAL A 97 7.61 -23.78 1.77
C VAL A 97 8.71 -24.83 1.68
N CYS A 98 8.66 -25.69 0.66
CA CYS A 98 9.67 -26.72 0.42
C CYS A 98 10.74 -26.28 -0.61
N ARG A 99 10.43 -25.29 -1.45
CA ARG A 99 11.42 -24.57 -2.27
C ARG A 99 11.12 -23.07 -2.24
N TRP A 100 12.16 -22.28 -2.01
CA TRP A 100 12.07 -20.82 -2.06
C TRP A 100 12.24 -20.30 -3.49
N PRO A 101 11.55 -19.21 -3.86
CA PRO A 101 11.68 -18.64 -5.19
C PRO A 101 13.06 -18.01 -5.41
N LEU A 102 13.59 -18.11 -6.63
CA LEU A 102 14.86 -17.57 -7.10
C LEU A 102 14.72 -16.17 -7.75
N GLY A 103 13.76 -15.38 -7.30
CA GLY A 103 13.48 -14.02 -7.79
C GLY A 103 11.99 -13.79 -7.99
N ASP A 104 11.63 -12.63 -8.53
CA ASP A 104 10.22 -12.22 -8.70
C ASP A 104 9.46 -13.10 -9.72
N CYS A 105 10.17 -13.69 -10.68
CA CYS A 105 9.57 -14.52 -11.74
C CYS A 105 9.53 -16.02 -11.40
N ASP A 106 9.68 -16.34 -10.14
CA ASP A 106 9.67 -17.69 -9.59
C ASP A 106 8.70 -17.73 -8.40
N VAL A 107 7.94 -18.81 -8.25
CA VAL A 107 6.96 -18.93 -7.15
C VAL A 107 7.40 -19.99 -6.15
N PRO A 108 7.11 -19.82 -4.84
CA PRO A 108 7.44 -20.85 -3.86
C PRO A 108 6.61 -22.12 -4.08
N GLU A 109 7.24 -23.29 -4.02
CA GLU A 109 6.51 -24.56 -3.89
C GLU A 109 6.18 -24.80 -2.43
N LEU A 110 4.91 -25.14 -2.22
CA LEU A 110 4.38 -25.50 -0.94
C LEU A 110 4.17 -27.01 -0.90
N CYS A 111 4.41 -27.61 0.26
CA CYS A 111 4.01 -28.99 0.49
C CYS A 111 2.53 -29.19 0.22
N THR A 112 2.11 -30.41 -0.09
CA THR A 112 0.70 -30.70 -0.36
C THR A 112 -0.10 -31.01 0.90
N GLY A 113 0.58 -31.35 2.00
CA GLY A 113 -0.02 -31.87 3.23
C GLY A 113 -0.32 -33.37 3.20
N TYR A 114 0.01 -34.07 2.12
CA TYR A 114 -0.25 -35.51 1.96
C TYR A 114 0.86 -36.27 1.21
N SER A 115 2.00 -35.63 0.96
CA SER A 115 3.13 -36.22 0.25
C SER A 115 4.45 -35.68 0.82
N GLY A 116 5.44 -36.54 0.95
CA GLY A 116 6.80 -36.19 1.40
C GLY A 116 7.63 -35.49 0.31
N THR A 117 7.19 -35.52 -0.95
CA THR A 117 7.87 -34.84 -2.06
C THR A 117 7.39 -33.41 -2.22
N CYS A 118 8.32 -32.48 -2.40
CA CYS A 118 8.00 -31.13 -2.86
C CYS A 118 7.43 -31.20 -4.29
N PRO A 119 6.39 -30.42 -4.64
CA PRO A 119 5.91 -30.32 -6.02
C PRO A 119 7.00 -29.91 -7.01
N ASP A 120 6.74 -30.14 -8.30
CA ASP A 120 7.61 -29.66 -9.39
C ASP A 120 7.71 -28.12 -9.37
N ASP A 121 8.88 -27.62 -9.78
CA ASP A 121 9.19 -26.18 -9.87
C ASP A 121 8.22 -25.46 -10.81
N ALA A 122 7.51 -24.47 -10.26
CA ALA A 122 6.57 -23.62 -10.95
C ALA A 122 7.12 -22.19 -11.05
N LEU A 123 6.97 -21.60 -12.24
CA LEU A 123 7.42 -20.25 -12.52
C LEU A 123 6.25 -19.28 -12.47
N ALA A 124 6.54 -18.00 -12.24
CA ALA A 124 5.52 -16.96 -12.31
C ALA A 124 4.93 -16.88 -13.73
N ALA A 125 3.65 -16.56 -13.82
CA ALA A 125 2.96 -16.44 -15.11
C ALA A 125 3.56 -15.32 -15.98
N PHE A 126 3.44 -15.47 -17.30
CA PHE A 126 3.76 -14.39 -18.24
C PHE A 126 2.99 -13.11 -17.86
N GLY A 127 3.68 -11.97 -17.81
CA GLY A 127 3.08 -10.69 -17.46
C GLY A 127 3.01 -10.41 -15.95
N ALA A 128 3.39 -11.35 -15.08
CA ALA A 128 3.52 -11.07 -13.66
C ALA A 128 4.55 -9.94 -13.43
N PRO A 129 4.30 -8.98 -12.53
CA PRO A 129 5.23 -7.88 -12.31
C PRO A 129 6.52 -8.39 -11.68
N CYS A 130 7.64 -7.85 -12.14
CA CYS A 130 8.96 -8.12 -11.56
C CYS A 130 9.78 -6.83 -11.53
N THR A 131 10.93 -6.87 -10.86
CA THR A 131 11.88 -5.76 -10.79
C THR A 131 13.17 -6.19 -11.48
N GLY A 132 13.46 -5.64 -12.66
CA GLY A 132 14.65 -5.98 -13.45
C GLY A 132 15.92 -5.30 -12.94
N ILE A 133 16.92 -5.17 -13.82
CA ILE A 133 18.23 -4.60 -13.44
C ILE A 133 18.20 -3.07 -13.40
N ALA A 134 17.36 -2.44 -14.23
CA ALA A 134 17.23 -1.00 -14.31
C ALA A 134 15.80 -0.64 -13.94
N ASN A 135 15.63 0.09 -12.84
CA ASN A 135 14.32 0.49 -12.35
C ASN A 135 14.33 1.98 -12.00
N GLY A 136 13.20 2.65 -12.20
CA GLY A 136 12.95 4.01 -11.73
C GLY A 136 13.55 5.12 -12.60
N ALA A 137 13.99 4.79 -13.82
CA ALA A 137 14.27 5.83 -14.80
C ALA A 137 12.94 6.41 -15.35
N PRO A 138 12.92 7.66 -15.87
CA PRO A 138 11.64 8.31 -16.20
C PRO A 138 10.87 7.70 -17.39
N CYS A 139 11.53 6.89 -18.22
CA CYS A 139 10.91 6.15 -19.33
C CYS A 139 10.99 4.64 -19.13
N ASP A 140 11.04 4.24 -17.87
CA ASP A 140 11.16 2.86 -17.44
C ASP A 140 9.78 2.35 -17.09
N GLY A 141 9.34 1.31 -17.79
CA GLY A 141 8.05 0.70 -17.56
C GLY A 141 8.10 -0.27 -16.37
N GLN A 142 6.94 -0.81 -16.02
CA GLN A 142 6.88 -1.93 -15.08
C GLN A 142 7.35 -3.21 -15.78
N ASP A 143 8.46 -3.78 -15.32
CA ASP A 143 8.99 -5.03 -15.84
C ASP A 143 8.04 -6.20 -15.59
N ILE A 144 8.12 -7.18 -16.49
CA ILE A 144 7.22 -8.34 -16.48
C ILE A 144 7.97 -9.65 -16.70
N CYS A 145 7.44 -10.71 -16.11
CA CYS A 145 7.94 -12.06 -16.31
C CYS A 145 7.58 -12.61 -17.69
N ASP A 146 8.49 -13.40 -18.26
CA ASP A 146 8.33 -14.07 -19.55
C ASP A 146 7.57 -15.41 -19.47
N GLY A 147 7.22 -15.86 -18.27
CA GLY A 147 6.62 -17.18 -18.02
C GLY A 147 7.63 -18.33 -17.94
N ASN A 148 8.93 -18.05 -18.12
CA ASN A 148 10.03 -19.01 -18.04
C ASN A 148 11.09 -18.58 -17.01
N GLY A 149 10.70 -17.77 -16.03
CA GLY A 149 11.57 -17.36 -14.92
C GLY A 149 12.45 -16.15 -15.21
N ALA A 150 12.40 -15.56 -16.41
CA ALA A 150 13.13 -14.34 -16.74
C ALA A 150 12.27 -13.10 -16.51
N CYS A 151 12.83 -12.11 -15.81
CA CYS A 151 12.26 -10.77 -15.73
C CYS A 151 12.68 -9.96 -16.96
N ILE A 152 11.72 -9.50 -17.75
CA ILE A 152 11.94 -8.71 -18.95
C ILE A 152 11.70 -7.24 -18.64
N ASP A 153 12.72 -6.45 -18.94
CA ASP A 153 12.70 -5.00 -18.85
C ASP A 153 11.68 -4.37 -19.81
N GLN A 154 10.79 -3.53 -19.29
CA GLN A 154 9.80 -2.81 -20.08
C GLN A 154 10.17 -1.33 -20.19
N LEU A 155 9.86 -0.75 -21.34
CA LEU A 155 9.99 0.68 -21.56
C LEU A 155 8.62 1.32 -21.64
N GLU A 156 8.52 2.54 -21.14
CA GLU A 156 7.36 3.38 -21.40
C GLU A 156 7.19 3.58 -22.93
N PRO A 157 5.95 3.62 -23.44
CA PRO A 157 5.70 3.71 -24.86
C PRO A 157 6.22 5.02 -25.45
N ALA A 158 6.53 5.01 -26.74
CA ALA A 158 6.95 6.21 -27.45
C ALA A 158 5.88 7.31 -27.34
N GLY A 159 6.29 8.51 -26.92
CA GLY A 159 5.41 9.64 -26.67
C GLY A 159 4.86 9.75 -25.25
N ALA A 160 5.09 8.76 -24.37
CA ALA A 160 4.78 8.89 -22.95
C ALA A 160 5.50 10.10 -22.35
N MET A 161 4.78 10.92 -21.58
CA MET A 161 5.36 12.09 -20.91
C MET A 161 6.17 11.62 -19.71
N CYS A 162 7.42 12.05 -19.61
CA CYS A 162 8.37 11.53 -18.61
C CYS A 162 8.98 12.59 -17.68
N ASN A 163 8.69 13.87 -17.91
CA ASN A 163 9.05 14.94 -16.98
C ASN A 163 7.77 15.65 -16.56
N GLY A 164 7.41 15.52 -15.28
CA GLY A 164 6.23 16.12 -14.68
C GLY A 164 6.47 17.56 -14.25
N ASP A 165 6.38 18.51 -15.18
CA ASP A 165 6.30 19.96 -14.88
C ASP A 165 5.28 20.69 -15.80
N VAL A 166 4.34 19.95 -16.40
CA VAL A 166 3.47 20.50 -17.46
C VAL A 166 2.22 21.17 -16.92
N GLU A 167 1.84 20.91 -15.66
CA GLU A 167 0.58 21.44 -15.14
C GLU A 167 0.62 22.96 -14.90
N ALA A 168 1.76 23.65 -15.05
CA ALA A 168 1.85 25.09 -14.77
C ALA A 168 2.34 25.98 -15.92
N ASN A 169 2.94 25.46 -17.00
CA ASN A 169 3.55 26.35 -18.01
C ASN A 169 3.45 25.84 -19.47
N PRO A 170 2.52 26.38 -20.29
CA PRO A 170 2.37 26.01 -21.71
C PRO A 170 3.57 26.42 -22.59
N CYS A 171 4.48 27.27 -22.08
CA CYS A 171 5.70 27.65 -22.77
C CYS A 171 6.86 26.66 -22.59
N ILE A 172 6.67 25.62 -21.79
CA ILE A 172 7.60 24.50 -21.64
C ILE A 172 6.95 23.24 -22.21
N ILE A 173 7.57 22.66 -23.23
CA ILE A 173 7.14 21.40 -23.82
C ILE A 173 7.83 20.27 -23.06
N PRO A 174 7.07 19.32 -22.47
CA PRO A 174 7.65 18.22 -21.71
C PRO A 174 8.57 17.34 -22.55
N GLY A 175 9.46 16.66 -21.84
CA GLY A 175 10.17 15.52 -22.38
C GLY A 175 9.22 14.34 -22.62
N THR A 176 9.50 13.58 -23.68
CA THR A 176 8.76 12.35 -24.00
C THR A 176 9.71 11.18 -24.15
N CYS A 177 9.21 9.98 -23.89
CA CYS A 177 9.92 8.74 -24.14
C CYS A 177 9.99 8.43 -25.63
N CYS A 178 11.10 7.85 -26.07
CA CYS A 178 11.27 7.39 -27.46
C CYS A 178 10.78 5.94 -27.66
N GLY A 179 10.54 5.20 -26.58
CA GLY A 179 10.14 3.78 -26.60
C GLY A 179 11.30 2.80 -26.84
N THR A 180 12.54 3.27 -26.92
CA THR A 180 13.73 2.42 -27.12
C THR A 180 14.83 2.63 -26.09
N THR A 181 14.71 3.67 -25.25
CA THR A 181 15.63 3.93 -24.14
C THR A 181 14.87 4.34 -22.90
N ARG A 182 15.48 4.12 -21.74
CA ARG A 182 14.93 4.49 -20.41
C ARG A 182 15.08 5.97 -20.07
N THR A 183 15.67 6.75 -20.98
CA THR A 183 15.99 8.17 -20.75
C THR A 183 14.87 9.06 -21.28
N CYS A 184 14.46 10.03 -20.48
CA CYS A 184 13.58 11.10 -20.96
C CYS A 184 14.36 12.10 -21.80
N SER A 185 13.76 12.57 -22.90
CA SER A 185 14.30 13.74 -23.62
C SER A 185 14.26 14.96 -22.71
N ALA A 186 15.24 15.86 -22.83
CA ALA A 186 15.18 17.13 -22.11
C ALA A 186 13.92 17.92 -22.50
N PRO A 187 13.26 18.61 -21.54
CA PRO A 187 12.18 19.52 -21.88
C PRO A 187 12.71 20.63 -22.82
N ARG A 188 11.84 21.12 -23.70
CA ARG A 188 12.21 22.16 -24.67
C ARG A 188 11.31 23.38 -24.55
N LYS A 189 11.84 24.55 -24.86
CA LYS A 189 11.10 25.81 -24.87
C LYS A 189 10.14 25.86 -26.07
N ALA A 190 8.92 26.32 -25.85
CA ALA A 190 7.98 26.60 -26.93
C ALA A 190 8.52 27.74 -27.83
N ARG A 191 8.07 27.81 -29.08
CA ARG A 191 8.49 28.88 -30.00
C ARG A 191 7.92 30.22 -29.54
N VAL A 192 8.62 31.31 -29.88
CA VAL A 192 8.09 32.68 -29.76
C VAL A 192 6.73 32.76 -30.42
N GLY A 193 5.74 33.35 -29.74
CA GLY A 193 4.38 33.49 -30.28
C GLY A 193 3.46 32.30 -30.02
N THR A 194 3.93 31.21 -29.40
CA THR A 194 3.06 30.11 -28.96
C THR A 194 2.03 30.67 -27.97
N PRO A 195 0.71 30.43 -28.15
CA PRO A 195 -0.30 30.94 -27.24
C PRO A 195 -0.11 30.42 -25.81
N CYS A 196 -0.33 31.29 -24.83
CA CYS A 196 -0.34 30.94 -23.43
C CYS A 196 -1.39 31.76 -22.67
N THR A 197 -1.51 31.55 -21.37
CA THR A 197 -2.39 32.33 -20.49
C THR A 197 -1.53 32.93 -19.39
N GLY A 198 -1.32 34.25 -19.45
CA GLY A 198 -0.57 35.04 -18.50
C GLY A 198 -1.42 35.48 -17.29
N GLU A 199 -0.91 36.43 -16.51
CA GLU A 199 -1.53 36.90 -15.27
C GLU A 199 -2.62 37.97 -15.51
N SER A 200 -2.52 38.73 -16.61
CA SER A 200 -3.58 39.64 -17.05
C SER A 200 -4.56 38.90 -17.93
N GLN A 201 -5.84 38.85 -17.54
CA GLN A 201 -6.87 38.17 -18.32
C GLN A 201 -8.16 38.97 -18.38
N GLY A 202 -8.75 39.07 -19.57
CA GLY A 202 -10.13 39.51 -19.80
C GLY A 202 -10.38 41.01 -19.65
N GLN A 203 -9.32 41.82 -19.70
CA GLN A 203 -9.43 43.28 -19.64
C GLN A 203 -9.56 43.88 -21.06
N VAL A 204 -10.09 45.10 -21.20
CA VAL A 204 -10.42 45.71 -22.51
C VAL A 204 -9.23 45.96 -23.43
N CYS A 205 -8.02 46.08 -22.88
CA CYS A 205 -6.77 46.22 -23.62
C CYS A 205 -5.90 44.95 -23.56
N ASP A 206 -6.46 43.85 -23.08
CA ASP A 206 -5.78 42.57 -22.97
C ASP A 206 -5.70 41.90 -24.34
N ALA A 207 -4.49 41.58 -24.79
CA ALA A 207 -4.26 40.87 -26.05
C ALA A 207 -3.88 39.41 -25.75
N PRO A 208 -4.04 38.48 -26.70
CA PRO A 208 -3.66 37.09 -26.48
C PRO A 208 -2.18 36.94 -26.08
N ASP A 209 -1.94 36.33 -24.92
CA ASP A 209 -0.60 36.14 -24.38
C ASP A 209 0.21 35.13 -25.19
N THR A 210 1.52 35.35 -25.23
CA THR A 210 2.41 34.52 -26.04
C THR A 210 3.73 34.23 -25.35
N CYS A 211 4.29 33.06 -25.65
CA CYS A 211 5.60 32.67 -25.18
C CYS A 211 6.70 33.54 -25.80
N ASP A 212 7.74 33.83 -25.02
CA ASP A 212 8.92 34.60 -25.45
C ASP A 212 10.02 33.77 -26.14
N GLY A 213 9.85 32.45 -26.21
CA GLY A 213 10.87 31.53 -26.71
C GLY A 213 11.88 31.07 -25.66
N ASP A 214 11.88 31.67 -24.48
CA ASP A 214 12.70 31.31 -23.33
C ASP A 214 11.96 30.50 -22.26
N GLY A 215 10.69 30.18 -22.53
CA GLY A 215 9.86 29.38 -21.65
C GLY A 215 9.01 30.20 -20.70
N ARG A 216 8.92 31.52 -20.90
CA ARG A 216 8.04 32.39 -20.12
C ARG A 216 6.81 32.76 -20.94
N CYS A 217 5.63 32.70 -20.32
CA CYS A 217 4.43 33.32 -20.85
C CYS A 217 4.50 34.84 -20.60
N VAL A 218 4.34 35.64 -21.65
CA VAL A 218 4.41 37.09 -21.56
C VAL A 218 3.04 37.66 -21.85
N ASP A 219 2.53 38.47 -20.91
CA ASP A 219 1.29 39.21 -21.08
C ASP A 219 1.40 40.14 -22.29
N ARG A 220 0.42 40.10 -23.19
CA ARG A 220 0.37 40.99 -24.35
C ARG A 220 -0.75 42.00 -24.18
N PHE A 221 -0.50 43.22 -24.63
CA PHE A 221 -1.48 44.31 -24.51
C PHE A 221 -1.68 44.98 -25.86
N GLU A 222 -2.94 45.27 -26.16
CA GLU A 222 -3.33 46.01 -27.35
C GLU A 222 -2.69 47.41 -27.35
N HIS A 223 -2.38 47.94 -28.53
CA HIS A 223 -1.83 49.28 -28.68
C HIS A 223 -2.55 50.03 -29.80
N GLY A 224 -3.07 51.22 -29.50
CA GLY A 224 -3.82 52.03 -30.47
C GLY A 224 -5.28 51.59 -30.68
N THR A 225 -5.73 50.56 -29.96
CA THR A 225 -7.14 50.13 -29.92
C THR A 225 -7.94 51.05 -28.99
N ILE A 226 -9.13 51.49 -29.41
CA ILE A 226 -10.01 52.33 -28.56
C ILE A 226 -10.57 51.45 -27.44
N CYS A 227 -10.29 51.82 -26.18
CA CYS A 227 -10.78 51.12 -25.01
C CYS A 227 -11.85 51.87 -24.23
N LYS A 228 -11.94 53.20 -24.39
CA LYS A 228 -13.09 54.01 -23.97
C LYS A 228 -13.47 54.95 -25.11
N ILE A 229 -14.74 54.86 -25.52
CA ILE A 229 -15.31 55.75 -26.53
C ILE A 229 -15.41 57.18 -25.99
N ALA A 230 -15.25 58.16 -26.87
CA ALA A 230 -15.51 59.56 -26.55
C ALA A 230 -17.01 59.77 -26.30
N LEU A 231 -17.36 60.32 -25.13
CA LEU A 231 -18.71 60.84 -24.85
C LEU A 231 -18.60 62.36 -24.73
N ASP A 232 -19.51 63.08 -25.36
CA ASP A 232 -19.58 64.55 -25.39
C ASP A 232 -18.28 65.24 -25.83
N TYR A 233 -17.58 65.90 -24.89
CA TYR A 233 -16.35 66.66 -25.10
C TYR A 233 -15.06 65.89 -24.73
N SER A 234 -15.18 64.66 -24.25
CA SER A 234 -14.03 63.84 -23.85
C SER A 234 -13.30 63.27 -25.07
N ARG A 235 -11.97 63.14 -25.00
CA ARG A 235 -11.21 62.42 -26.03
C ARG A 235 -11.33 60.92 -25.84
N ALA A 236 -11.35 60.16 -26.94
CA ALA A 236 -11.27 58.71 -26.89
C ALA A 236 -9.97 58.27 -26.20
N VAL A 237 -10.04 57.21 -25.41
CA VAL A 237 -8.87 56.64 -24.75
C VAL A 237 -8.46 55.37 -25.48
N PHE A 238 -7.16 55.26 -25.73
CA PHE A 238 -6.55 54.16 -26.46
C PHE A 238 -5.68 53.32 -25.53
N CYS A 239 -5.61 52.03 -25.82
CA CYS A 239 -4.66 51.14 -25.17
C CYS A 239 -3.23 51.57 -25.48
N ASN A 240 -2.36 51.57 -24.47
CA ASN A 240 -0.98 52.06 -24.55
C ASN A 240 0.06 50.94 -24.71
N GLY A 241 -0.38 49.68 -24.85
CA GLY A 241 0.50 48.52 -24.95
C GLY A 241 1.25 48.13 -23.66
N ARG A 242 0.83 48.64 -22.48
CA ARG A 242 1.52 48.37 -21.20
C ARG A 242 0.69 47.65 -20.15
N THR A 243 -0.64 47.74 -20.23
CA THR A 243 -1.57 47.13 -19.25
C THR A 243 -2.82 46.64 -19.96
N GLY A 244 -3.44 45.56 -19.43
CA GLY A 244 -4.74 45.09 -19.92
C GLY A 244 -5.88 46.08 -19.62
N ALA A 245 -5.68 46.98 -18.65
CA ALA A 245 -6.64 48.00 -18.29
C ALA A 245 -6.56 49.20 -19.24
N CYS A 246 -7.71 49.79 -19.54
CA CYS A 246 -7.75 51.05 -20.29
C CYS A 246 -7.12 52.16 -19.45
N PRO A 247 -6.06 52.84 -19.94
CA PRO A 247 -5.36 53.84 -19.15
C PRO A 247 -6.30 54.97 -18.71
N VAL A 248 -6.00 55.60 -17.59
CA VAL A 248 -6.64 56.87 -17.25
C VAL A 248 -5.91 57.97 -18.03
N SER A 249 -6.67 58.84 -18.69
CA SER A 249 -6.09 60.06 -19.25
C SER A 249 -5.49 60.86 -18.09
N SER A 250 -4.20 61.18 -18.15
CA SER A 250 -3.56 62.11 -17.23
C SER A 250 -4.01 63.55 -17.55
N PHE A 251 -5.31 63.78 -17.50
CA PHE A 251 -5.85 65.09 -17.18
C PHE A 251 -6.01 65.06 -15.65
N MET A 252 -5.06 65.70 -14.97
CA MET A 252 -5.45 66.43 -13.77
C MET A 252 -6.58 67.37 -14.21
N GLU A 253 -7.83 67.02 -13.93
CA GLU A 253 -8.85 68.04 -13.74
C GLU A 253 -8.52 68.70 -12.39
N ALA A 254 -7.49 69.56 -12.43
CA ALA A 254 -7.27 70.55 -11.41
C ALA A 254 -8.36 71.61 -11.62
N SER A 255 -9.48 71.43 -10.92
CA SER A 255 -10.39 72.53 -10.61
C SER A 255 -11.12 72.21 -9.30
N ASP A 256 -10.34 72.10 -8.23
CA ASP A 256 -10.79 72.51 -6.90
C ASP A 256 -9.68 73.40 -6.32
N VAL A 257 -9.87 74.72 -6.48
CA VAL A 257 -9.16 75.71 -5.66
C VAL A 257 -9.71 75.58 -4.23
N GLU A 258 -8.91 74.89 -3.43
CA GLU A 258 -8.57 75.15 -2.03
C GLU A 258 -9.69 75.28 -0.98
N THR A 259 -9.77 74.30 -0.08
CA THR A 259 -9.56 74.60 1.34
C THR A 259 -8.94 73.40 2.06
N THR A 260 -7.67 73.59 2.44
CA THR A 260 -6.87 72.94 3.49
C THR A 260 -7.47 71.77 4.29
N GLY A 261 -6.74 70.65 4.34
CA GLY A 261 -6.72 69.78 5.53
C GLY A 261 -6.72 68.27 5.26
N ASN A 262 -5.53 67.69 5.25
CA ASN A 262 -5.13 66.36 5.75
C ASN A 262 -6.07 65.13 5.63
N GLU A 263 -5.50 64.07 5.06
CA GLU A 263 -5.77 62.62 5.28
C GLU A 263 -6.91 61.89 4.53
N VAL A 264 -6.47 61.07 3.55
CA VAL A 264 -6.80 59.65 3.31
C VAL A 264 -8.28 59.18 3.47
N ALA A 265 -8.99 58.98 2.36
CA ALA A 265 -10.01 57.92 2.17
C ALA A 265 -10.47 57.86 0.70
N LYS A 266 -10.23 56.74 -0.01
CA LYS A 266 -11.17 55.63 -0.29
C LYS A 266 -12.38 55.96 -1.19
N ALA A 267 -12.30 55.37 -2.38
CA ALA A 267 -13.33 54.90 -3.32
C ALA A 267 -14.82 55.18 -3.04
N SER A 268 -15.41 55.89 -4.01
CA SER A 268 -16.69 55.66 -4.71
C SER A 268 -17.76 54.83 -4.00
N ALA A 269 -18.88 55.48 -3.69
CA ALA A 269 -20.19 54.88 -3.54
C ALA A 269 -21.08 55.38 -4.69
N GLU A 270 -21.62 54.46 -5.49
CA GLU A 270 -22.92 54.67 -6.14
C GLU A 270 -23.94 53.72 -5.53
N THR A 271 -25.05 54.35 -5.16
CA THR A 271 -26.22 53.79 -4.49
C THR A 271 -27.04 52.97 -5.48
N SER A 272 -27.32 51.72 -5.15
CA SER A 272 -28.54 51.03 -5.58
C SER A 272 -29.17 50.38 -4.36
N SER A 273 -30.27 50.98 -3.94
CA SER A 273 -31.08 50.54 -2.81
C SER A 273 -31.60 49.13 -3.05
N ASN A 274 -31.34 48.23 -2.09
CA ASN A 274 -32.26 47.15 -1.77
C ASN A 274 -32.26 46.94 -0.25
N VAL A 275 -33.50 46.84 0.24
CA VAL A 275 -33.97 46.78 1.61
C VAL A 275 -33.40 45.56 2.35
N LEU A 276 -32.97 45.76 3.61
CA LEU A 276 -33.08 44.77 4.68
C LEU A 276 -33.01 45.48 6.05
N VAL A 277 -34.08 45.34 6.82
CA VAL A 277 -34.26 45.86 8.17
C VAL A 277 -33.40 45.07 9.15
N ALA A 278 -32.53 45.74 9.90
CA ALA A 278 -31.84 45.16 11.06
C ALA A 278 -32.37 45.80 12.34
N HIS A 279 -33.14 45.04 13.12
CA HIS A 279 -33.34 45.27 14.54
C HIS A 279 -32.67 44.13 15.28
N SER A 280 -31.75 44.43 16.19
CA SER A 280 -31.77 43.90 17.56
C SER A 280 -30.43 44.12 18.27
N SER A 281 -30.46 44.90 19.34
CA SER A 281 -30.06 44.44 20.68
C SER A 281 -30.65 45.43 21.69
N PRO A 282 -31.23 44.93 22.79
CA PRO A 282 -30.56 45.24 24.04
C PRO A 282 -30.51 44.07 25.02
N SER A 283 -29.48 44.15 25.85
CA SER A 283 -29.13 43.27 26.96
C SER A 283 -30.13 43.35 28.11
N LEU A 284 -30.46 42.22 28.75
CA LEU A 284 -30.96 42.22 30.14
C LEU A 284 -30.62 40.92 30.89
N LEU A 285 -30.13 41.13 32.12
CA LEU A 285 -29.91 40.16 33.21
C LEU A 285 -31.22 39.50 33.68
N VAL A 286 -31.25 38.18 33.91
CA VAL A 286 -32.07 37.53 34.96
C VAL A 286 -31.39 36.25 35.50
N VAL A 287 -31.57 36.07 36.80
CA VAL A 287 -31.10 35.07 37.78
C VAL A 287 -31.83 33.70 37.69
N GLY A 288 -31.20 32.61 38.16
CA GLY A 288 -31.88 31.37 38.65
C GLY A 288 -31.31 30.06 38.08
N VAL A 289 -30.37 29.35 38.71
CA VAL A 289 -30.49 28.39 39.84
C VAL A 289 -30.88 26.94 39.44
N ILE A 290 -29.92 26.02 39.68
CA ILE A 290 -29.97 24.56 39.99
C ILE A 290 -30.19 23.53 38.86
N GLY A 291 -29.23 22.60 38.77
CA GLY A 291 -29.44 21.26 38.19
C GLY A 291 -28.14 20.49 37.90
N VAL A 292 -27.71 19.67 38.86
CA VAL A 292 -26.52 18.79 38.85
C VAL A 292 -26.64 17.67 37.80
N VAL A 293 -25.53 17.24 37.18
CA VAL A 293 -24.98 15.86 37.22
C VAL A 293 -23.81 15.67 36.22
N VAL A 294 -22.75 15.13 36.82
CA VAL A 294 -21.46 14.60 36.37
C VAL A 294 -21.47 13.78 35.06
N GLY A 295 -20.39 13.91 34.29
CA GLY A 295 -19.98 12.92 33.29
C GLY A 295 -18.71 13.34 32.54
N GLY A 296 -17.54 13.01 33.10
CA GLY A 296 -16.25 13.20 32.43
C GLY A 296 -16.02 12.17 31.32
N ILE A 297 -15.15 12.52 30.36
CA ILE A 297 -13.93 11.77 29.99
C ILE A 297 -13.18 12.62 28.95
N ALA A 298 -11.87 12.70 29.17
CA ALA A 298 -10.90 13.48 28.40
C ALA A 298 -10.64 12.90 27.00
N VAL A 299 -10.46 13.78 26.02
CA VAL A 299 -9.64 13.50 24.83
C VAL A 299 -8.60 14.62 24.75
N ALA A 300 -7.37 14.29 25.16
CA ALA A 300 -6.23 15.16 25.06
C ALA A 300 -5.59 15.00 23.67
N ALA A 301 -5.74 16.02 22.83
CA ALA A 301 -4.85 16.28 21.71
C ALA A 301 -4.18 17.63 21.99
N TYR A 302 -2.88 17.61 22.30
CA TYR A 302 -2.07 18.82 22.34
C TYR A 302 -0.78 18.61 21.56
N MET A 303 -0.74 19.26 20.40
CA MET A 303 0.44 19.49 19.58
C MET A 303 1.05 20.85 19.93
N ARG A 304 2.37 20.93 19.70
CA ARG A 304 3.26 22.11 19.66
C ARG A 304 3.89 22.52 20.99
N GLN A 305 5.22 22.52 21.03
CA GLN A 305 6.00 23.65 20.53
C GLN A 305 7.48 23.29 20.37
N SER A 306 8.04 23.71 19.24
CA SER A 306 9.46 23.71 18.91
C SER A 306 10.18 24.78 19.74
N ASN A 307 11.26 24.40 20.43
CA ASN A 307 12.25 25.34 20.94
C ASN A 307 13.60 25.02 20.32
N VAL A 308 14.11 25.97 19.55
CA VAL A 308 15.47 26.03 19.01
C VAL A 308 16.35 26.67 20.07
N THR A 309 17.50 26.06 20.37
CA THR A 309 18.65 26.77 20.98
C THR A 309 19.96 26.35 20.29
N PRO A 310 20.90 27.29 20.07
CA PRO A 310 22.11 27.07 19.28
C PRO A 310 23.37 26.78 20.13
N GLY A 311 24.34 26.09 19.52
CA GLY A 311 25.76 26.15 19.88
C GLY A 311 26.26 25.02 20.78
N ASP A 312 27.05 24.09 20.21
CA ASP A 312 28.50 24.07 20.47
C ASP A 312 29.22 23.08 19.54
N TYR A 313 30.33 23.56 18.98
CA TYR A 313 31.22 22.85 18.08
C TYR A 313 32.07 21.84 18.85
N VAL A 314 32.19 20.60 18.33
CA VAL A 314 33.27 19.69 18.73
C VAL A 314 34.06 19.31 17.48
N ALA A 315 35.36 19.61 17.56
CA ALA A 315 36.38 19.34 16.56
C ALA A 315 36.56 17.85 16.31
N LEU A 316 36.62 17.46 15.03
CA LEU A 316 37.30 16.24 14.60
C LEU A 316 38.77 16.59 14.36
N SER A 317 39.65 16.09 15.23
CA SER A 317 41.06 15.93 14.95
C SER A 317 41.27 14.68 14.09
N LEU A 318 42.15 14.84 13.10
CA LEU A 318 42.73 13.83 12.19
C LEU A 318 43.19 12.55 12.90
#